data_AF-A0AAW6YIB3-F1
#
_entry.id   AF-A0AAW6YIB3-F1
#
_cell.length_a   1.000
_cell.length_b   1.000
_cell.length_c   1.000
_cell.angle_alpha   90.00
_cell.angle_beta   90.00
_cell.angle_gamma   90.00
#
_symmetry.space_group_name_H-M   'P 1'
#
loop_
_entity.id
_entity.type
_entity.pdbx_description
1 polymer ?
#
loop_
_entity_poly.entity_id
_entity_poly.type
_entity_poly.pdbx_seq_one_letter_code
_entity_poly.pdbx_strand_id
1 'polypeptide(L)'
;LEKAGRKLGVNVYVEKQGANGIEGRLTADQLNSATACIFAAEVAIKESERFNGIPALSVPVAEPIRHAEALIQQALTLKRSDETRTVQ
;
A
#
# COMPACT_ATOMS: atom_id res chain seq x y z
N LEU A 1 -9.49 5.49 -0.21
CA LEU A 1 -8.11 5.80 0.25
C LEU A 1 -7.66 7.21 -0.13
N GLU A 2 -7.68 7.63 -1.39
CA GLU A 2 -7.15 8.95 -1.80
C GLU A 2 -7.74 10.15 -1.05
N LYS A 3 -9.07 10.16 -0.83
CA LYS A 3 -9.73 11.23 -0.06
C LYS A 3 -9.23 11.28 1.39
N ALA A 4 -9.05 10.12 2.02
CA ALA A 4 -8.52 10.02 3.38
C ALA A 4 -7.04 10.44 3.42
N GLY A 5 -6.23 10.03 2.43
CA GLY A 5 -4.85 10.46 2.28
C GLY A 5 -4.73 11.98 2.22
N ARG A 6 -5.51 12.64 1.35
CA ARG A 6 -5.55 14.11 1.26
C ARG A 6 -5.89 14.77 2.59
N LYS A 7 -6.84 14.22 3.35
CA LYS A 7 -7.21 14.73 4.69
C LYS A 7 -6.07 14.59 5.69
N LEU A 8 -5.27 13.53 5.59
CA LEU A 8 -4.12 13.26 6.45
C LEU A 8 -2.82 13.94 5.94
N GLY A 9 -2.86 14.66 4.83
CA GLY A 9 -1.65 15.26 4.21
C GLY A 9 -0.72 14.23 3.57
N VAL A 10 -1.24 13.06 3.20
CA VAL A 10 -0.50 11.93 2.64
C VAL A 10 -0.84 11.75 1.16
N ASN A 11 0.19 11.65 0.32
CA ASN A 11 0.01 11.31 -1.08
C ASN A 11 -0.31 9.81 -1.22
N VAL A 12 -1.43 9.50 -1.85
CA VAL A 12 -1.89 8.14 -2.08
C VAL A 12 -2.07 7.94 -3.58
N TYR A 13 -1.40 6.92 -4.12
CA TYR A 13 -1.56 6.46 -5.48
C TYR A 13 -2.28 5.11 -5.47
N VAL A 14 -3.17 4.87 -6.44
CA VAL A 14 -4.01 3.67 -6.48
C VAL A 14 -3.90 3.01 -7.85
N GLU A 15 -3.55 1.72 -7.84
CA GLU A 15 -3.62 0.83 -8.98
C GLU A 15 -4.80 -0.15 -8.76
N LYS A 16 -5.61 -0.38 -9.79
CA LYS A 16 -6.69 -1.36 -9.78
C LYS A 16 -6.30 -2.56 -10.64
N GLN A 17 -6.50 -3.76 -10.13
CA GLN A 17 -6.21 -4.99 -10.85
C GLN A 17 -7.50 -5.79 -11.02
N GLY A 18 -7.86 -6.11 -12.26
CA GLY A 18 -9.09 -6.86 -12.57
C GLY A 18 -8.91 -7.79 -13.77
N ALA A 19 -10.04 -8.32 -14.26
CA ALA A 19 -10.09 -9.17 -15.45
C ALA A 19 -9.56 -8.45 -16.69
N ASN A 20 -9.87 -7.14 -16.82
CA ASN A 20 -9.45 -6.29 -17.93
C ASN A 20 -7.97 -5.86 -17.86
N GLY A 21 -7.22 -6.32 -16.85
CA GLY A 21 -5.81 -5.97 -16.66
C GLY A 21 -5.59 -5.03 -15.49
N ILE A 22 -4.56 -4.20 -15.61
CA ILE A 22 -4.10 -3.26 -14.58
C ILE A 22 -4.42 -1.84 -15.03
N GLU A 23 -5.23 -1.13 -14.26
CA GLU A 23 -5.59 0.27 -14.48
C GLU A 23 -4.89 1.17 -13.46
N GLY A 24 -4.34 2.30 -13.92
CA GLY A 24 -3.63 3.23 -13.03
C GLY A 24 -2.32 2.64 -12.49
N ARG A 25 -1.63 1.86 -13.32
CA ARG A 25 -0.41 1.15 -12.94
C ARG A 25 0.60 2.07 -12.27
N LEU A 26 1.06 1.70 -11.07
CA LEU A 26 2.05 2.47 -10.32
C LEU A 26 3.40 2.44 -11.03
N THR A 27 4.05 3.60 -11.13
CA THR A 27 5.37 3.71 -11.73
C THR A 27 6.45 3.18 -10.79
N ALA A 28 7.62 2.83 -11.35
CA ALA A 28 8.76 2.42 -10.52
C ALA A 28 9.16 3.51 -9.51
N ASP A 29 9.14 4.78 -9.90
CA ASP A 29 9.45 5.90 -9.02
C ASP A 29 8.48 6.04 -7.85
N GLN A 30 7.17 5.82 -8.11
CA GLN A 30 6.15 5.81 -7.06
C GLN A 30 6.38 4.67 -6.06
N LEU A 31 6.73 3.48 -6.56
CA LEU A 31 7.03 2.32 -5.71
C LEU A 31 8.31 2.53 -4.90
N ASN A 32 9.36 3.05 -5.52
CA ASN A 32 10.65 3.32 -4.86
C ASN A 32 10.55 4.41 -3.79
N SER A 33 9.65 5.38 -3.96
CA SER A 33 9.40 6.45 -2.98
C SER A 33 8.30 6.11 -1.96
N ALA A 34 7.63 4.97 -2.09
CA ALA A 34 6.53 4.60 -1.21
C ALA A 34 7.04 4.27 0.20
N THR A 35 6.43 4.89 1.21
CA THR A 35 6.68 4.54 2.62
C THR A 35 6.05 3.21 3.00
N ALA A 36 4.87 2.93 2.46
CA ALA A 36 4.13 1.70 2.71
C ALA A 36 3.15 1.40 1.57
N CYS A 37 2.74 0.14 1.48
CA CYS A 37 1.75 -0.37 0.54
C CYS A 37 0.52 -0.92 1.29
N ILE A 38 -0.67 -0.73 0.72
CA ILE A 38 -1.90 -1.35 1.22
C ILE A 38 -2.46 -2.23 0.10
N PHE A 39 -2.44 -3.55 0.30
CA PHE A 39 -3.08 -4.51 -0.58
C PHE A 39 -4.53 -4.74 -0.12
N ALA A 40 -5.45 -4.05 -0.78
CA ALA A 40 -6.87 -4.26 -0.59
C ALA A 40 -7.40 -5.23 -1.65
N ALA A 41 -7.29 -6.54 -1.40
CA ALA A 41 -7.61 -7.57 -2.39
C ALA A 41 -8.11 -8.87 -1.74
N GLU A 42 -9.01 -9.57 -2.44
CA GLU A 42 -9.46 -10.94 -2.10
C GLU A 42 -8.77 -12.01 -2.96
N VAL A 43 -8.03 -11.59 -3.99
CA VAL A 43 -7.32 -12.45 -4.94
C VAL A 43 -5.84 -12.11 -4.97
N ALA A 44 -5.04 -13.00 -5.57
CA ALA A 44 -3.61 -12.77 -5.73
C ALA A 44 -3.33 -11.49 -6.52
N ILE A 45 -2.39 -10.69 -6.01
CA ILE A 45 -1.91 -9.48 -6.67
C ILE A 45 -1.04 -9.89 -7.86
N LYS A 46 -1.33 -9.35 -9.03
CA LYS A 46 -0.50 -9.50 -10.23
C LYS A 46 0.78 -8.70 -10.04
N GLU A 47 1.90 -9.30 -10.45
CA GLU A 47 3.23 -8.68 -10.39
C GLU A 47 3.61 -8.20 -8.96
N SER A 48 3.26 -8.99 -7.96
CA SER A 48 3.52 -8.69 -6.54
C SER A 48 4.99 -8.40 -6.24
N GLU A 49 5.91 -8.93 -7.04
CA GLU A 49 7.36 -8.71 -6.94
C GLU A 49 7.76 -7.22 -7.04
N ARG A 50 6.97 -6.39 -7.73
CA ARG A 50 7.19 -4.94 -7.83
C ARG A 50 7.11 -4.22 -6.48
N PHE A 51 6.43 -4.83 -5.51
CA PHE A 51 6.22 -4.26 -4.19
C PHE A 51 7.18 -4.81 -3.14
N ASN A 52 8.10 -5.71 -3.52
CA ASN A 52 9.06 -6.30 -2.60
C ASN A 52 9.93 -5.22 -1.95
N GLY A 53 10.14 -5.32 -0.63
CA GLY A 53 10.91 -4.37 0.15
C GLY A 53 10.13 -3.13 0.61
N ILE A 54 8.90 -2.94 0.13
CA ILE A 54 7.98 -1.92 0.64
C ILE A 54 7.16 -2.55 1.79
N PRO A 55 7.13 -1.95 2.99
CA PRO A 55 6.28 -2.44 4.07
C PRO A 55 4.82 -2.48 3.62
N ALA A 56 4.13 -3.61 3.80
CA ALA A 56 2.81 -3.81 3.25
C ALA A 56 1.78 -4.25 4.30
N LEU A 57 0.55 -3.75 4.16
CA LEU A 57 -0.63 -4.20 4.90
C LEU A 57 -1.61 -4.87 3.94
N SER A 58 -1.96 -6.13 4.18
CA SER A 58 -3.00 -6.82 3.40
C SER A 58 -4.34 -6.81 4.14
N VAL A 59 -5.40 -6.38 3.46
CA VAL A 59 -6.76 -6.31 3.99
C VAL A 59 -7.79 -6.70 2.93
N PRO A 60 -9.00 -7.15 3.33
CA PRO A 60 -10.12 -7.34 2.41
C PRO A 60 -10.49 -6.06 1.64
N VAL A 61 -11.05 -6.21 0.44
CA VAL A 61 -11.43 -5.07 -0.44
C VAL A 61 -12.44 -4.10 0.20
N ALA A 62 -13.23 -4.57 1.16
CA ALA A 62 -14.22 -3.77 1.87
C ALA A 62 -13.59 -2.84 2.93
N GLU A 63 -12.43 -3.19 3.47
CA GLU A 63 -11.82 -2.47 4.60
C GLU A 63 -11.48 -1.00 4.27
N PRO A 64 -10.85 -0.68 3.13
CA PRO A 64 -10.55 0.71 2.78
C PRO A 64 -11.76 1.58 2.47
N ILE A 65 -12.96 0.99 2.34
CA ILE A 65 -14.21 1.72 2.18
C ILE A 65 -14.69 2.25 3.54
N ARG A 66 -14.53 1.44 4.59
CA ARG A 66 -15.03 1.74 5.95
C ARG A 66 -13.98 2.40 6.84
N HIS A 67 -12.71 2.01 6.69
CA HIS A 67 -11.63 2.31 7.63
C HIS A 67 -10.41 2.97 6.97
N ALA A 68 -10.62 3.72 5.89
CA ALA A 68 -9.55 4.32 5.08
C ALA A 68 -8.48 5.09 5.89
N GLU A 69 -8.89 5.96 6.81
CA GLU A 69 -7.96 6.79 7.61
C GLU A 69 -7.10 5.92 8.54
N ALA A 70 -7.72 4.96 9.23
CA ALA A 70 -7.04 4.05 10.13
C ALA A 70 -6.03 3.16 9.40
N LEU A 71 -6.39 2.64 8.22
CA LEU A 71 -5.49 1.82 7.41
C LEU A 71 -4.27 2.61 6.91
N ILE A 72 -4.46 3.88 6.50
CA ILE A 72 -3.35 4.74 6.10
C ILE A 72 -2.42 4.99 7.29
N GLN A 73 -2.97 5.32 8.46
CA GLN A 73 -2.17 5.51 9.67
C GLN A 73 -1.41 4.24 10.05
N GLN A 74 -2.07 3.08 10.02
CA GLN A 74 -1.43 1.80 10.29
C GLN A 74 -0.31 1.49 9.30
N ALA A 75 -0.55 1.70 8.00
CA ALA A 75 0.46 1.51 6.96
C ALA A 75 1.70 2.39 7.20
N LEU A 76 1.52 3.65 7.61
CA LEU A 76 2.62 4.57 7.93
C LEU A 76 3.44 4.16 9.17
N THR A 77 2.89 3.32 10.05
CA THR A 77 3.64 2.77 11.20
C THR A 77 4.46 1.53 10.87
N LEU A 78 4.25 0.93 9.69
CA LEU A 78 4.99 -0.26 9.29
C LEU A 78 6.46 0.10 9.10
N LYS A 79 7.34 -0.67 9.77
CA LYS A 79 8.79 -0.58 9.57
C LYS A 79 9.23 -1.63 8.57
N ARG A 80 10.28 -1.32 7.79
CA ARG A 80 10.96 -2.34 7.01
C ARG A 80 11.54 -3.38 7.96
N SER A 81 11.32 -4.66 7.66
CA SER A 81 11.78 -5.80 8.47
C SER A 81 13.30 -5.81 8.71
N ASP A 82 14.08 -5.05 7.94
CA ASP A 82 15.53 -4.90 8.09
C ASP A 82 15.97 -4.01 9.26
N GLU A 83 15.07 -3.27 9.92
CA GLU A 83 15.45 -2.31 10.97
C GLU A 83 15.46 -2.90 12.41
N THR A 84 15.58 -4.23 12.55
CA THR A 84 15.59 -4.92 13.87
C THR A 84 16.93 -5.55 14.25
N ARG A 85 18.03 -5.19 13.58
CA ARG A 85 19.40 -5.61 13.98
C ARG A 85 20.38 -4.46 13.96
N THR A 86 20.33 -3.58 14.97
CA THR A 86 21.52 -2.94 15.57
C THR A 86 21.07 -2.26 16.85
N VAL A 87 21.05 -3.02 17.95
CA VAL A 87 21.40 -2.56 19.30
C VAL A 87 21.64 -3.82 20.14
N GLN A 88 22.88 -4.30 20.13
CA GLN A 88 23.53 -4.98 21.24
C GLN A 88 25.04 -4.99 21.02
#